data_AF-A0A8T4V8R6-F1
#
_entry.id   AF-A0A8T4V8R6-F1
#
_cell.length_a   1.000
_cell.length_b   1.000
_cell.length_c   1.000
_cell.angle_alpha   90.00
_cell.angle_beta   90.00
_cell.angle_gamma   90.00
#
_symmetry.space_group_name_H-M   'P 1'
#
loop_
_entity.id
_entity.type
_entity.pdbx_description
1 polymer ?
#
loop_
_entity_poly.entity_id
_entity_poly.type
_entity_poly.pdbx_seq_one_letter_code
_entity_poly.pdbx_strand_id
1 'polypeptide(L)'
;MTHYYPKLGEILRGTNGGSKVVLNQHFVDWQERIEDHLKFRRRDKRYYHDDDNETALFRYAQEHQDHYGKALSGQEALVLIHPLYLPLSHPYLLKEKKHQTEAEDYLHTLLQFLQKRKQKEDKDVGVILFDTLYHYTAASSLLLEQGLVDVVLFTLYDEGALYRNEDIHSLNRKTVFAGGAYNGKCFSAGIGALWGVVDKSSLWTIPEIILDSPQKLSASQSLRANWINCKRYGYPIPHEQEISLEQLAQRWGI
;
A
#
# COMPACT_ATOMS: atom_id res chain seq x y z
N MET A 1 13.27 -1.00 -21.15
CA MET A 1 12.35 -1.76 -20.29
C MET A 1 11.56 -0.75 -19.46
N THR A 2 10.24 -0.80 -19.47
CA THR A 2 9.39 0.08 -18.64
C THR A 2 9.51 -0.37 -17.18
N HIS A 3 9.99 0.52 -16.31
CA HIS A 3 10.14 0.24 -14.87
C HIS A 3 8.83 0.43 -14.10
N TYR A 4 7.80 0.95 -14.77
CA TYR A 4 6.51 1.33 -14.21
C TYR A 4 5.40 0.71 -15.03
N TYR A 5 4.31 0.36 -14.35
CA TYR A 5 3.14 -0.21 -14.97
C TYR A 5 2.34 0.89 -15.72
N PRO A 6 2.29 0.90 -17.06
CA PRO A 6 1.79 2.05 -17.82
C PRO A 6 0.33 2.40 -17.53
N LYS A 7 -0.53 1.39 -17.32
CA LYS A 7 -1.96 1.63 -17.04
C LYS A 7 -2.20 2.27 -15.67
N LEU A 8 -1.22 2.29 -14.78
CA LEU A 8 -1.38 2.99 -13.50
C LEU A 8 -1.70 4.48 -13.72
N GLY A 9 -1.13 5.12 -14.75
CA GLY A 9 -1.41 6.52 -15.09
C GLY A 9 -2.74 6.75 -15.81
N GLU A 10 -3.29 5.71 -16.45
CA GLU A 10 -4.65 5.76 -17.01
C GLU A 10 -5.69 5.71 -15.88
N ILE A 11 -5.39 4.95 -14.83
CA ILE A 11 -6.27 4.75 -13.69
C ILE A 11 -6.15 5.90 -12.68
N LEU A 12 -4.93 6.30 -12.35
CA LEU A 12 -4.62 7.42 -11.49
C LEU A 12 -4.21 8.59 -12.40
N ARG A 13 -5.14 9.52 -12.63
CA ARG A 13 -4.95 10.69 -13.52
C ARG A 13 -3.88 11.64 -12.95
N GLY A 14 -2.60 11.30 -13.13
CA GLY A 14 -1.48 12.17 -12.77
C GLY A 14 -1.47 13.47 -13.55
N THR A 15 -0.76 14.48 -13.05
CA THR A 15 -0.69 15.82 -13.69
C THR A 15 0.53 15.99 -14.59
N ASN A 16 1.52 15.11 -14.47
CA ASN A 16 2.75 15.12 -15.25
C ASN A 16 2.59 14.37 -16.58
N GLY A 17 1.83 14.97 -17.52
CA GLY A 17 1.61 14.40 -18.85
C GLY A 17 2.93 13.95 -19.53
N GLY A 18 3.09 12.64 -19.75
CA GLY A 18 4.22 12.06 -20.47
C GLY A 18 5.37 11.48 -19.64
N SER A 19 5.35 11.62 -18.30
CA SER A 19 6.31 10.89 -17.44
C SER A 19 6.01 9.39 -17.38
N LYS A 20 7.03 8.59 -17.07
CA LYS A 20 6.84 7.15 -16.83
C LYS A 20 6.30 6.85 -15.43
N VAL A 21 6.48 7.76 -14.47
CA VAL A 21 5.91 7.67 -13.12
C VAL A 21 4.69 8.56 -13.06
N VAL A 22 3.58 8.02 -12.54
CA VAL A 22 2.41 8.83 -12.24
C VAL A 22 2.79 9.75 -11.08
N LEU A 23 2.63 11.07 -11.22
CA LEU A 23 2.83 12.04 -10.14
C LEU A 23 1.64 13.00 -10.05
N ASN A 24 1.39 13.51 -8.85
CA ASN A 24 0.56 14.70 -8.66
C ASN A 24 1.38 15.98 -8.93
N GLN A 25 0.73 17.14 -8.85
CA GLN A 25 1.38 18.43 -9.13
C GLN A 25 2.42 18.80 -8.07
N HIS A 26 2.27 18.31 -6.84
CA HIS A 26 3.15 18.62 -5.72
C HIS A 26 4.53 17.99 -5.88
N PHE A 27 4.62 16.79 -6.46
CA PHE A 27 5.87 16.04 -6.53
C PHE A 27 6.58 16.07 -7.90
N VAL A 28 6.08 16.88 -8.86
CA VAL A 28 6.67 16.97 -10.21
C VAL A 28 8.14 17.40 -10.16
N ASP A 29 8.48 18.38 -9.33
CA ASP A 29 9.86 18.89 -9.21
C ASP A 29 10.85 17.85 -8.62
N TRP A 30 10.32 16.78 -8.04
CA TRP A 30 11.08 15.67 -7.46
C TRP A 30 11.19 14.46 -8.40
N GLN A 31 10.66 14.56 -9.63
CA GLN A 31 10.47 13.42 -10.52
C GLN A 31 11.75 12.60 -10.76
N GLU A 32 12.88 13.25 -11.11
CA GLU A 32 14.13 12.53 -11.40
C GLU A 32 14.60 11.70 -10.20
N ARG A 33 14.54 12.29 -9.00
CA ARG A 33 14.91 11.61 -7.75
C ARG A 33 13.98 10.45 -7.43
N ILE A 34 12.67 10.64 -7.59
CA ILE A 34 11.67 9.58 -7.39
C ILE A 34 11.94 8.43 -8.38
N GLU A 35 12.16 8.74 -9.66
CA GLU A 35 12.44 7.75 -10.68
C GLU A 35 13.72 6.94 -10.38
N ASP A 36 14.79 7.61 -9.98
CA ASP A 36 16.04 6.96 -9.60
C ASP A 36 15.87 6.03 -8.40
N HIS A 37 15.10 6.45 -7.39
CA HIS A 37 14.85 5.63 -6.22
C HIS A 37 14.02 4.38 -6.52
N LEU A 38 12.96 4.53 -7.31
CA LEU A 38 12.12 3.41 -7.71
C LEU A 38 12.88 2.40 -8.57
N LYS A 39 13.82 2.86 -9.40
CA LYS A 39 14.63 2.02 -10.29
C LYS A 39 15.79 1.33 -9.58
N PHE A 40 16.57 2.05 -8.78
CA PHE A 40 17.86 1.56 -8.27
C PHE A 40 17.80 1.03 -6.85
N ARG A 41 16.75 1.31 -6.08
CA ARG A 41 16.46 0.64 -4.79
C ARG A 41 17.71 0.52 -3.91
N ARG A 42 18.30 1.65 -3.50
CA ARG A 42 19.47 1.63 -2.62
C ARG A 42 19.06 1.12 -1.23
N ARG A 43 19.49 -0.09 -0.87
CA ARG A 43 19.25 -0.74 0.43
C ARG A 43 20.07 -0.18 1.59
N ASP A 44 20.72 0.98 1.44
CA ASP A 44 21.53 1.53 2.53
C ASP A 44 20.61 2.12 3.60
N LYS A 45 20.63 1.53 4.80
CA LYS A 45 19.72 1.84 5.92
C LYS A 45 19.89 3.24 6.52
N ARG A 46 20.88 4.01 6.05
CA ARG A 46 21.22 5.36 6.53
C ARG A 46 20.48 6.49 5.81
N TYR A 47 19.66 6.17 4.81
CA TYR A 47 19.21 7.13 3.80
C TYR A 47 18.27 8.25 4.30
N TYR A 48 17.54 8.05 5.42
CA TYR A 48 16.65 9.10 5.94
C TYR A 48 17.37 10.19 6.75
N HIS A 49 18.66 10.02 7.07
CA HIS A 49 19.34 10.93 8.01
C HIS A 49 20.54 11.67 7.42
N ASP A 50 21.06 11.26 6.26
CA ASP A 50 22.32 11.78 5.72
C ASP A 50 22.19 12.54 4.36
N ASP A 51 20.99 12.70 3.81
CA ASP A 51 20.73 13.51 2.60
C ASP A 51 19.68 14.58 2.89
N ASP A 52 20.09 15.85 2.85
CA ASP A 52 19.24 17.03 3.07
C ASP A 52 18.01 17.02 2.14
N ASN A 53 18.15 16.49 0.93
CA ASN A 53 17.05 16.42 -0.04
C ASN A 53 16.02 15.37 0.36
N GLU A 54 16.44 14.25 0.96
CA GLU A 54 15.51 13.21 1.44
C GLU A 54 14.73 13.70 2.66
N THR A 55 15.41 14.42 3.54
CA THR A 55 14.77 15.08 4.68
C THR A 55 13.77 16.14 4.20
N ALA A 56 14.10 16.89 3.15
CA ALA A 56 13.20 17.87 2.54
C ALA A 56 11.99 17.21 1.87
N LEU A 57 12.19 16.16 1.06
CA LEU A 57 11.10 15.41 0.43
C LEU A 57 10.18 14.76 1.47
N PHE A 58 10.75 14.16 2.52
CA PHE A 58 9.97 13.54 3.58
C PHE A 58 9.10 14.56 4.31
N ARG A 59 9.66 15.70 4.70
CA ARG A 59 8.90 16.79 5.33
C ARG A 59 7.78 17.30 4.42
N TYR A 60 8.08 17.48 3.14
CA TYR A 60 7.10 17.94 2.17
C TYR A 60 5.97 16.91 1.97
N ALA A 61 6.30 15.62 2.00
CA ALA A 61 5.31 14.55 1.97
C ALA A 61 4.45 14.51 3.25
N GLN A 62 5.02 14.80 4.42
CA GLN A 62 4.27 14.93 5.67
C GLN A 62 3.31 16.12 5.62
N GLU A 63 3.76 17.29 5.17
CA GLU A 63 2.92 18.49 4.99
C GLU A 63 1.77 18.22 4.01
N HIS A 64 2.05 17.54 2.90
CA HIS A 64 1.03 17.12 1.95
C HIS A 64 0.01 16.16 2.59
N GLN A 65 0.48 15.19 3.37
CA GLN A 65 -0.39 14.27 4.10
C GLN A 65 -1.26 14.99 5.12
N ASP A 66 -0.72 15.95 5.87
CA ASP A 66 -1.48 16.73 6.85
C ASP A 66 -2.55 17.58 6.16
N HIS A 67 -2.29 18.05 4.94
CA HIS A 67 -3.25 18.83 4.16
C HIS A 67 -4.42 18.00 3.59
N TYR A 68 -4.13 16.83 3.03
CA TYR A 68 -5.14 16.01 2.33
C TYR A 68 -5.69 14.84 3.16
N GLY A 69 -4.97 14.43 4.19
CA GLY A 69 -5.33 13.35 5.07
C GLY A 69 -6.51 13.67 5.97
N LYS A 70 -7.11 12.62 6.54
CA LYS A 70 -8.28 12.71 7.40
C LYS A 70 -8.07 11.90 8.66
N ALA A 71 -8.54 12.44 9.79
CA ALA A 71 -8.55 11.71 11.04
C ALA A 71 -9.41 10.44 10.93
N LEU A 72 -8.97 9.37 11.60
CA LEU A 72 -9.66 8.08 11.62
C LEU A 72 -10.76 8.07 12.68
N SER A 73 -11.98 8.46 12.31
CA SER A 73 -13.12 8.56 13.24
C SER A 73 -13.82 7.22 13.55
N GLY A 74 -13.77 6.26 12.62
CA GLY A 74 -14.51 5.00 12.67
C GLY A 74 -13.93 3.92 13.59
N GLN A 75 -14.72 2.91 13.99
CA GLN A 75 -14.21 1.78 14.79
C GLN A 75 -13.49 0.71 13.96
N GLU A 76 -13.57 0.82 12.64
CA GLU A 76 -12.96 -0.12 11.71
C GLU A 76 -11.92 0.58 10.84
N ALA A 77 -10.90 -0.17 10.42
CA ALA A 77 -9.91 0.33 9.49
C ALA A 77 -9.48 -0.74 8.48
N LEU A 78 -9.32 -0.32 7.23
CA LEU A 78 -8.58 -1.04 6.21
C LEU A 78 -7.13 -0.59 6.25
N VAL A 79 -6.19 -1.52 6.43
CA VAL A 79 -4.76 -1.25 6.34
C VAL A 79 -4.22 -1.97 5.11
N LEU A 80 -3.71 -1.21 4.16
CA LEU A 80 -3.12 -1.73 2.92
C LEU A 80 -1.60 -1.58 2.98
N ILE A 81 -0.90 -2.71 3.06
CA ILE A 81 0.55 -2.74 3.16
C ILE A 81 1.15 -2.78 1.76
N HIS A 82 1.78 -1.68 1.35
CA HIS A 82 2.47 -1.55 0.06
C HIS A 82 1.63 -1.93 -1.18
N PRO A 83 0.36 -1.49 -1.29
CA PRO A 83 -0.54 -1.99 -2.34
C PRO A 83 -0.05 -1.69 -3.77
N LEU A 84 0.71 -0.61 -3.96
CA LEU A 84 1.23 -0.20 -5.28
C LEU A 84 2.67 -0.64 -5.53
N TYR A 85 3.27 -1.42 -4.64
CA TYR A 85 4.68 -1.76 -4.71
C TYR A 85 5.04 -2.61 -5.94
N LEU A 86 4.17 -3.54 -6.32
CA LEU A 86 4.33 -4.32 -7.55
C LEU A 86 4.34 -3.42 -8.80
N PRO A 87 3.29 -2.63 -9.09
CA PRO A 87 3.25 -1.81 -10.31
C PRO A 87 4.28 -0.67 -10.32
N LEU A 88 4.73 -0.19 -9.17
CA LEU A 88 5.67 0.94 -9.08
C LEU A 88 7.14 0.56 -9.11
N SER A 89 7.51 -0.67 -8.73
CA SER A 89 8.93 -1.02 -8.61
C SER A 89 9.32 -2.37 -9.16
N HIS A 90 8.36 -3.27 -9.36
CA HIS A 90 8.65 -4.61 -9.84
C HIS A 90 7.79 -5.07 -11.03
N PRO A 91 7.25 -4.18 -11.90
CA PRO A 91 6.45 -4.64 -13.03
C PRO A 91 7.29 -5.46 -14.02
N TYR A 92 8.60 -5.21 -14.09
CA TYR A 92 9.53 -5.99 -14.92
C TYR A 92 9.68 -7.46 -14.49
N LEU A 93 9.20 -7.83 -13.30
CA LEU A 93 9.17 -9.21 -12.83
C LEU A 93 7.96 -10.00 -13.36
N LEU A 94 6.94 -9.32 -13.90
CA LEU A 94 5.76 -9.92 -14.49
C LEU A 94 6.05 -10.37 -15.93
N LYS A 95 6.83 -11.44 -16.06
CA LYS A 95 7.26 -11.97 -17.37
C LYS A 95 6.13 -12.69 -18.11
N GLU A 96 5.23 -13.31 -17.36
CA GLU A 96 4.13 -14.10 -17.90
C GLU A 96 2.87 -13.27 -18.05
N LYS A 97 2.15 -13.43 -19.17
CA LYS A 97 0.88 -12.73 -19.43
C LYS A 97 -0.14 -12.96 -18.32
N LYS A 98 -0.18 -14.18 -17.76
CA LYS A 98 -1.04 -14.52 -16.62
C LYS A 98 -0.80 -13.60 -15.42
N HIS A 99 0.47 -13.41 -15.02
CA HIS A 99 0.81 -12.57 -13.86
C HIS A 99 0.53 -11.09 -14.12
N GLN A 100 0.68 -10.63 -15.37
CA GLN A 100 0.30 -9.27 -15.77
C GLN A 100 -1.21 -9.07 -15.60
N THR A 101 -2.02 -10.02 -16.08
CA THR A 101 -3.49 -9.99 -15.91
C THR A 101 -3.89 -10.03 -14.43
N GLU A 102 -3.27 -10.89 -13.62
CA GLU A 102 -3.58 -10.96 -12.18
C GLU A 102 -3.23 -9.66 -11.43
N ALA A 103 -2.12 -9.00 -11.81
CA ALA A 103 -1.74 -7.70 -11.25
C ALA A 103 -2.72 -6.58 -11.65
N GLU A 104 -3.21 -6.62 -12.90
CA GLU A 104 -4.25 -5.70 -13.39
C GLU A 104 -5.57 -5.88 -12.64
N ASP A 105 -6.02 -7.13 -12.54
CA ASP A 105 -7.27 -7.47 -11.84
C ASP A 105 -7.19 -7.06 -10.37
N TYR A 106 -6.05 -7.25 -9.72
CA TYR A 106 -5.80 -6.77 -8.36
C TYR A 106 -5.99 -5.25 -8.24
N LEU A 107 -5.35 -4.47 -9.12
CA LEU A 107 -5.45 -3.01 -9.07
C LEU A 107 -6.88 -2.53 -9.33
N HIS A 108 -7.56 -3.10 -10.32
CA HIS A 108 -8.96 -2.78 -10.59
C HIS A 108 -9.86 -3.13 -9.41
N THR A 109 -9.71 -4.32 -8.83
CA THR A 109 -10.49 -4.77 -7.68
C THR A 109 -10.30 -3.83 -6.49
N LEU A 110 -9.05 -3.51 -6.16
CA LEU A 110 -8.71 -2.62 -5.06
C LEU A 110 -9.33 -1.22 -5.26
N LEU A 111 -9.13 -0.62 -6.43
CA LEU A 111 -9.58 0.75 -6.68
C LEU A 111 -11.09 0.86 -6.79
N GLN A 112 -11.76 -0.12 -7.39
CA GLN A 112 -13.22 -0.19 -7.38
C GLN A 112 -13.76 -0.29 -5.95
N PHE A 113 -13.16 -1.11 -5.10
CA PHE A 113 -13.55 -1.24 -3.70
C PHE A 113 -13.39 0.10 -2.93
N LEU A 114 -12.24 0.77 -3.09
CA LEU A 114 -12.00 2.08 -2.48
C LEU A 114 -12.96 3.16 -3.01
N GLN A 115 -13.30 3.13 -4.31
CA GLN A 115 -14.26 4.05 -4.91
C GLN A 115 -15.68 3.85 -4.34
N LYS A 116 -16.12 2.59 -4.21
CA LYS A 116 -17.42 2.27 -3.60
C LYS A 116 -17.48 2.73 -2.14
N ARG A 117 -16.41 2.49 -1.36
CA ARG A 117 -16.29 3.03 0.01
C ARG A 117 -16.40 4.55 0.02
N LYS A 118 -15.68 5.25 -0.87
CA LYS A 118 -15.70 6.72 -0.94
C LYS A 118 -17.10 7.29 -1.24
N GLN A 119 -17.91 6.58 -2.04
CA GLN A 119 -19.26 7.00 -2.42
C GLN A 119 -20.28 6.90 -1.28
N LYS A 120 -19.96 6.18 -0.19
CA LYS A 120 -20.79 6.18 1.01
C LYS A 120 -20.50 7.38 1.89
N GLU A 121 -21.58 8.05 2.31
CA GLU A 121 -21.52 9.27 3.11
C GLU A 121 -21.15 8.98 4.58
N ASP A 122 -21.54 7.81 5.11
CA ASP A 122 -21.13 7.34 6.43
C ASP A 122 -19.73 6.70 6.39
N LYS A 123 -18.74 7.43 6.93
CA LYS A 123 -17.32 7.06 6.92
C LYS A 123 -16.85 6.44 8.23
N ASP A 124 -17.58 5.44 8.70
CA ASP A 124 -17.22 4.71 9.93
C ASP A 124 -16.07 3.73 9.76
N VAL A 125 -15.40 3.75 8.61
CA VAL A 125 -14.25 2.92 8.28
C VAL A 125 -13.13 3.79 7.76
N GLY A 126 -11.97 3.77 8.41
CA GLY A 126 -10.77 4.46 7.91
C GLY A 126 -9.98 3.62 6.91
N VAL A 127 -9.37 4.23 5.90
CA VAL A 127 -8.44 3.55 4.99
C VAL A 127 -7.03 4.11 5.17
N ILE A 128 -6.10 3.21 5.48
CA ILE A 128 -4.71 3.52 5.77
C ILE A 128 -3.81 2.79 4.80
N LEU A 129 -2.81 3.47 4.25
CA LEU A 129 -1.72 2.84 3.52
C LEU A 129 -0.48 2.76 4.40
N PHE A 130 0.18 1.60 4.45
CA PHE A 130 1.57 1.55 4.88
C PHE A 130 2.42 1.59 3.62
N ASP A 131 3.15 2.68 3.43
CA ASP A 131 3.87 2.88 2.17
C ASP A 131 5.21 3.57 2.30
N THR A 132 6.06 3.39 1.29
CA THR A 132 7.35 4.10 1.25
C THR A 132 7.16 5.56 0.87
N LEU A 133 8.09 6.42 1.27
CA LEU A 133 8.12 7.82 0.82
C LEU A 133 8.01 7.91 -0.71
N TYR A 134 8.79 7.13 -1.46
CA TYR A 134 8.81 7.21 -2.92
C TYR A 134 7.57 6.64 -3.58
N HIS A 135 6.90 5.65 -2.97
CA HIS A 135 5.62 5.14 -3.48
C HIS A 135 4.49 6.12 -3.21
N TYR A 136 4.55 6.81 -2.08
CA TYR A 136 3.66 7.92 -1.78
C TYR A 136 3.79 9.07 -2.77
N THR A 137 5.00 9.58 -2.96
CA THR A 137 5.26 10.71 -3.85
C THR A 137 5.02 10.34 -5.31
N ALA A 138 5.21 9.07 -5.67
CA ALA A 138 4.78 8.52 -6.95
C ALA A 138 3.23 8.55 -7.04
N ALA A 139 2.55 7.58 -6.45
CA ALA A 139 1.14 7.34 -6.77
C ALA A 139 0.20 7.40 -5.57
N SER A 140 0.66 7.06 -4.36
CA SER A 140 -0.27 6.93 -3.23
C SER A 140 -0.80 8.27 -2.72
N SER A 141 -0.08 9.37 -2.95
CA SER A 141 -0.55 10.74 -2.72
C SER A 141 -1.81 11.09 -3.51
N LEU A 142 -1.94 10.61 -4.75
CA LEU A 142 -3.14 10.80 -5.57
C LEU A 142 -4.37 10.10 -4.98
N LEU A 143 -4.18 8.94 -4.34
CA LEU A 143 -5.27 8.24 -3.64
C LEU A 143 -5.77 9.05 -2.44
N LEU A 144 -4.84 9.71 -1.74
CA LEU A 144 -5.13 10.58 -0.60
C LEU A 144 -5.89 11.84 -1.05
N GLU A 145 -5.40 12.54 -2.08
CA GLU A 145 -6.07 13.72 -2.65
C GLU A 145 -7.48 13.40 -3.15
N GLN A 146 -7.66 12.24 -3.77
CA GLN A 146 -8.96 11.77 -4.22
C GLN A 146 -9.85 11.31 -3.06
N GLY A 147 -9.37 11.25 -1.82
CA GLY A 147 -10.11 10.77 -0.65
C GLY A 147 -10.51 9.29 -0.75
N LEU A 148 -9.77 8.49 -1.53
CA LEU A 148 -9.88 7.03 -1.57
C LEU A 148 -9.15 6.39 -0.37
N VAL A 149 -8.14 7.10 0.13
CA VAL A 149 -7.37 6.80 1.33
C VAL A 149 -7.54 7.96 2.29
N ASP A 150 -7.56 7.68 3.60
CA ASP A 150 -7.68 8.71 4.63
C ASP A 150 -6.31 9.06 5.23
N VAL A 151 -5.42 8.08 5.40
CA VAL A 151 -4.08 8.28 6.00
C VAL A 151 -3.02 7.44 5.29
N VAL A 152 -1.79 7.93 5.23
CA VAL A 152 -0.62 7.13 4.87
C VAL A 152 0.34 7.09 6.07
N LEU A 153 0.83 5.91 6.42
CA LEU A 153 1.88 5.77 7.42
C LEU A 153 3.14 5.34 6.70
N PHE A 154 4.20 6.14 6.81
CA PHE A 154 5.43 5.88 6.09
C PHE A 154 6.17 4.69 6.67
N THR A 155 6.75 3.85 5.82
CA THR A 155 7.56 2.69 6.21
C THR A 155 9.05 2.94 6.05
N LEU A 156 9.83 2.16 6.78
CA LEU A 156 11.26 1.97 6.55
C LEU A 156 11.46 1.16 5.26
N TYR A 157 11.62 1.89 4.15
CA TYR A 157 11.88 1.31 2.83
C TYR A 157 10.92 0.16 2.49
N ASP A 158 11.44 -0.90 1.87
CA ASP A 158 10.72 -2.09 1.50
C ASP A 158 10.57 -3.12 2.63
N GLU A 159 10.75 -2.74 3.88
CA GLU A 159 10.66 -3.71 4.98
C GLU A 159 9.23 -3.93 5.47
N GLY A 160 8.29 -3.04 5.13
CA GLY A 160 6.92 -3.05 5.63
C GLY A 160 6.77 -2.66 7.11
N ALA A 161 7.88 -2.34 7.78
CA ALA A 161 7.89 -1.78 9.13
C ALA A 161 7.69 -0.27 9.07
N LEU A 162 6.95 0.30 10.03
CA LEU A 162 6.71 1.74 10.08
C LEU A 162 7.99 2.53 10.38
N TYR A 163 8.06 3.75 9.84
CA TYR A 163 9.11 4.72 10.12
C TYR A 163 9.05 5.18 11.58
N ARG A 164 7.85 5.48 12.08
CA ARG A 164 7.58 5.74 13.50
C ARG A 164 6.49 4.79 13.98
N ASN A 165 6.83 4.00 14.99
CA ASN A 165 5.87 3.03 15.55
C ASN A 165 4.67 3.72 16.21
N GLU A 166 4.84 4.94 16.74
CA GLU A 166 3.76 5.70 17.36
C GLU A 166 2.64 6.12 16.39
N ASP A 167 2.93 6.22 15.09
CA ASP A 167 1.96 6.62 14.08
C ASP A 167 0.79 5.62 13.98
N ILE A 168 0.98 4.38 14.42
CA ILE A 168 -0.04 3.32 14.38
C ILE A 168 -1.02 3.40 15.57
N HIS A 169 -0.74 4.20 16.60
CA HIS A 169 -1.55 4.25 17.82
C HIS A 169 -3.00 4.69 17.57
N SER A 170 -3.26 5.39 16.46
CA SER A 170 -4.62 5.71 16.04
C SER A 170 -5.47 4.47 15.75
N LEU A 171 -4.87 3.28 15.60
CA LEU A 171 -5.58 2.00 15.41
C LEU A 171 -5.92 1.28 16.71
N ASN A 172 -5.49 1.78 17.86
CA ASN A 172 -5.76 1.13 19.15
C ASN A 172 -7.27 0.91 19.33
N ARG A 173 -7.65 -0.31 19.74
CA ARG A 173 -9.04 -0.76 19.94
C ARG A 173 -9.94 -0.79 18.69
N LYS A 174 -9.40 -0.57 17.49
CA LYS A 174 -10.17 -0.72 16.23
C LYS A 174 -10.17 -2.17 15.76
N THR A 175 -11.19 -2.53 14.97
CA THR A 175 -11.13 -3.74 14.13
C THR A 175 -10.36 -3.41 12.86
N VAL A 176 -9.29 -4.14 12.59
CA VAL A 176 -8.43 -3.90 11.43
C VAL A 176 -8.60 -5.03 10.42
N PHE A 177 -8.76 -4.65 9.17
CA PHE A 177 -8.71 -5.54 8.02
C PHE A 177 -7.44 -5.24 7.22
N ALA A 178 -6.59 -6.23 7.02
CA ALA A 178 -5.29 -6.06 6.37
C ALA A 178 -5.29 -6.67 4.96
N GLY A 179 -4.84 -5.88 3.99
CA GLY A 179 -4.58 -6.27 2.61
C GLY A 179 -3.28 -5.64 2.12
N GLY A 180 -2.90 -5.84 0.86
CA GLY A 180 -1.72 -5.22 0.29
C GLY A 180 -0.98 -6.09 -0.72
N ALA A 181 0.32 -5.87 -0.87
CA ALA A 181 1.15 -6.66 -1.76
C ALA A 181 2.35 -7.24 -1.02
N TYR A 182 3.03 -8.19 -1.67
CA TYR A 182 4.25 -8.84 -1.18
C TYR A 182 4.03 -9.67 0.08
N ASN A 183 3.12 -10.64 -0.02
CA ASN A 183 2.88 -11.72 0.93
C ASN A 183 4.20 -12.45 1.27
N GLY A 184 4.76 -12.11 2.41
CA GLY A 184 6.16 -12.36 2.73
C GLY A 184 6.68 -11.34 3.73
N LYS A 185 7.93 -10.90 3.59
CA LYS A 185 8.60 -10.03 4.58
C LYS A 185 7.80 -8.75 4.83
N CYS A 186 7.46 -7.99 3.78
CA CYS A 186 6.83 -6.67 3.92
C CYS A 186 5.44 -6.78 4.57
N PHE A 187 4.58 -7.65 4.02
CA PHE A 187 3.25 -7.87 4.57
C PHE A 187 3.33 -8.38 6.03
N SER A 188 4.21 -9.34 6.33
CA SER A 188 4.37 -9.89 7.68
C SER A 188 4.89 -8.85 8.68
N ALA A 189 5.79 -7.97 8.28
CA ALA A 189 6.28 -6.89 9.13
C ALA A 189 5.16 -5.88 9.46
N GLY A 190 4.33 -5.54 8.47
CA GLY A 190 3.16 -4.69 8.68
C GLY A 190 2.13 -5.34 9.62
N ILE A 191 1.86 -6.64 9.45
CA ILE A 191 1.06 -7.42 10.40
C ILE A 191 1.67 -7.40 11.81
N GLY A 192 2.99 -7.58 11.93
CA GLY A 192 3.70 -7.53 13.20
C GLY A 192 3.56 -6.18 13.89
N ALA A 193 3.62 -5.08 13.13
CA ALA A 193 3.37 -3.73 13.64
C ALA A 193 1.93 -3.59 14.16
N LEU A 194 0.94 -4.10 13.40
CA LEU A 194 -0.47 -4.08 13.81
C LEU A 194 -0.70 -4.87 15.10
N TRP A 195 -0.15 -6.07 15.23
CA TRP A 195 -0.21 -6.88 16.46
C TRP A 195 0.37 -6.18 17.69
N GLY A 196 1.28 -5.23 17.51
CA GLY A 196 1.82 -4.44 18.61
C GLY A 196 0.82 -3.48 19.24
N VAL A 197 -0.29 -3.18 18.55
CA VAL A 197 -1.22 -2.10 18.94
C VAL A 197 -2.70 -2.49 18.90
N VAL A 198 -3.08 -3.50 18.11
CA VAL A 198 -4.46 -3.99 18.06
C VAL A 198 -4.59 -5.36 18.71
N ASP A 199 -5.75 -5.63 19.32
CA ASP A 199 -6.08 -6.96 19.83
C ASP A 199 -6.02 -7.98 18.69
N LYS A 200 -5.34 -9.11 18.91
CA LYS A 200 -5.15 -10.13 17.86
C LYS A 200 -6.46 -10.61 17.28
N SER A 201 -7.50 -10.79 18.11
CA SER A 201 -8.86 -11.18 17.69
C SER A 201 -9.56 -10.16 16.78
N SER A 202 -9.07 -8.92 16.77
CA SER A 202 -9.62 -7.80 16.00
C SER A 202 -8.83 -7.52 14.72
N LEU A 203 -7.78 -8.30 14.43
CA LEU A 203 -7.04 -8.23 13.17
C LEU A 203 -7.48 -9.33 12.22
N TRP A 204 -7.95 -8.92 11.05
CA TRP A 204 -8.43 -9.77 9.97
C TRP A 204 -7.58 -9.54 8.72
N THR A 205 -7.58 -10.50 7.82
CA THR A 205 -6.94 -10.36 6.50
C THR A 205 -7.91 -10.57 5.36
N ILE A 206 -7.61 -9.97 4.22
CA ILE A 206 -8.43 -10.04 3.01
C ILE A 206 -7.61 -10.66 1.87
N PRO A 207 -7.59 -12.01 1.74
CA PRO A 207 -6.74 -12.72 0.78
C PRO A 207 -6.86 -12.23 -0.66
N GLU A 208 -8.05 -11.84 -1.12
CA GLU A 208 -8.29 -11.42 -2.51
C GLU A 208 -7.57 -10.12 -2.90
N ILE A 209 -7.18 -9.32 -1.91
CA ILE A 209 -6.34 -8.14 -2.09
C ILE A 209 -4.97 -8.32 -1.44
N ILE A 210 -4.43 -9.55 -1.42
CA ILE A 210 -3.05 -9.87 -1.08
C ILE A 210 -2.34 -10.48 -2.29
N LEU A 211 -1.23 -9.85 -2.70
CA LEU A 211 -0.37 -10.38 -3.78
C LEU A 211 0.89 -11.06 -3.24
N ASP A 212 1.24 -12.20 -3.81
CA ASP A 212 2.55 -12.83 -3.66
C ASP A 212 3.66 -12.04 -4.38
N SER A 213 4.89 -12.21 -3.91
CA SER A 213 6.06 -11.63 -4.58
C SER A 213 6.37 -12.40 -5.88
N PRO A 214 6.38 -11.76 -7.05
CA PRO A 214 6.62 -12.42 -8.34
C PRO A 214 8.02 -13.05 -8.45
N GLN A 215 8.99 -12.59 -7.65
CA GLN A 215 10.35 -13.17 -7.60
C GLN A 215 10.38 -14.66 -7.27
N LYS A 216 9.35 -15.18 -6.61
CA LYS A 216 9.28 -16.55 -6.12
C LYS A 216 8.33 -17.43 -6.93
N LEU A 217 7.70 -16.88 -7.96
CA LEU A 217 6.65 -17.55 -8.72
C LEU A 217 7.21 -18.14 -10.00
N SER A 218 6.87 -19.41 -10.25
CA SER A 218 6.95 -20.02 -11.57
C SER A 218 5.75 -19.59 -12.43
N ALA A 219 5.81 -19.87 -13.73
CA ALA A 219 4.74 -19.54 -14.67
C ALA A 219 3.38 -20.20 -14.34
N SER A 220 3.39 -21.36 -13.66
CA SER A 220 2.16 -22.06 -13.27
C SER A 220 1.53 -21.52 -11.99
N GLN A 221 2.30 -20.84 -11.13
CA GLN A 221 1.81 -20.30 -9.87
C GLN A 221 0.98 -19.02 -10.10
N SER A 222 0.04 -18.74 -9.18
CA SER A 222 -0.74 -17.49 -9.19
C SER A 222 0.01 -16.41 -8.40
N LEU A 223 -0.17 -15.16 -8.81
CA LEU A 223 0.22 -13.98 -8.08
C LEU A 223 -0.73 -13.68 -6.91
N ARG A 224 -1.98 -14.16 -6.96
CA ARG A 224 -2.89 -14.05 -5.82
C ARG A 224 -2.48 -15.06 -4.76
N ALA A 225 -2.41 -14.59 -3.52
CA ALA A 225 -2.01 -15.41 -2.40
C ALA A 225 -3.08 -16.48 -2.13
N ASN A 226 -2.70 -17.76 -2.24
CA ASN A 226 -3.57 -18.88 -1.84
C ASN A 226 -3.46 -19.20 -0.34
N TRP A 227 -2.50 -18.58 0.36
CA TRP A 227 -2.32 -18.62 1.80
C TRP A 227 -1.59 -17.36 2.24
N ILE A 228 -1.60 -17.04 3.54
CA ILE A 228 -0.88 -15.88 4.08
C ILE A 228 0.42 -16.34 4.72
N ASN A 229 1.56 -15.87 4.20
CA ASN A 229 2.90 -16.33 4.57
C ASN A 229 3.44 -15.67 5.86
N CYS A 230 2.56 -15.22 6.75
CA CYS A 230 2.98 -14.53 7.97
C CYS A 230 3.51 -15.49 9.05
N LYS A 231 3.08 -16.77 9.03
CA LYS A 231 3.59 -17.82 9.93
C LYS A 231 5.11 -17.99 9.83
N ARG A 232 5.67 -17.90 8.62
CA ARG A 232 7.12 -18.04 8.39
C ARG A 232 7.95 -16.94 9.07
N TYR A 233 7.33 -15.79 9.34
CA TYR A 233 7.98 -14.64 9.95
C TYR A 233 7.55 -14.42 11.41
N GLY A 234 6.89 -15.40 12.02
CA GLY A 234 6.50 -15.35 13.44
C GLY A 234 5.16 -14.68 13.73
N TYR A 235 4.38 -14.36 12.68
CA TYR A 235 3.08 -13.68 12.81
C TYR A 235 1.94 -14.51 12.23
N PRO A 236 1.69 -15.75 12.70
CA PRO A 236 0.62 -16.59 12.14
C PRO A 236 -0.75 -15.93 12.33
N ILE A 237 -1.44 -15.66 11.22
CA ILE A 237 -2.85 -15.26 11.24
C ILE A 237 -3.67 -16.54 11.02
N PRO A 238 -4.57 -16.92 11.95
CA PRO A 238 -5.46 -18.05 11.79
C PRO A 238 -6.44 -17.86 10.61
N HIS A 239 -6.84 -18.97 9.96
CA HIS A 239 -7.78 -18.91 8.84
C HIS A 239 -9.16 -18.39 9.23
N GLU A 240 -9.57 -18.58 10.49
CA GLU A 240 -10.80 -17.99 11.03
C GLU A 240 -10.77 -16.46 11.11
N GLN A 241 -9.61 -15.83 10.89
CA GLN A 241 -9.44 -14.38 10.80
C GLN A 241 -9.27 -13.90 9.35
N GLU A 242 -9.71 -14.69 8.38
CA GLU A 242 -9.87 -14.27 6.99
C GLU A 242 -11.31 -13.79 6.74
N ILE A 243 -11.44 -12.67 6.03
CA ILE A 243 -12.73 -12.17 5.54
C ILE A 243 -12.62 -11.95 4.04
N SER A 244 -13.62 -12.39 3.28
CA SER A 244 -13.65 -12.14 1.84
C SER A 244 -13.90 -10.66 1.57
N LEU A 245 -13.45 -10.17 0.41
CA LEU A 245 -13.71 -8.78 0.02
C LEU A 245 -15.22 -8.50 -0.12
N GLU A 246 -15.99 -9.51 -0.53
CA GLU A 246 -17.45 -9.44 -0.62
C GLU A 246 -18.11 -9.35 0.77
N GLN A 247 -17.68 -10.16 1.73
CA GLN A 247 -18.18 -10.10 3.11
C GLN A 247 -17.87 -8.75 3.75
N LEU A 248 -16.67 -8.21 3.48
CA LEU A 248 -16.28 -6.89 3.95
C LEU A 248 -17.13 -5.79 3.30
N ALA A 249 -17.39 -5.90 2.00
CA ALA A 249 -18.26 -4.97 1.29
C ALA A 249 -19.68 -4.99 1.88
N GLN A 250 -20.24 -6.18 2.13
CA GLN A 250 -21.55 -6.33 2.77
C GLN A 250 -21.56 -5.73 4.19
N ARG A 251 -20.52 -5.97 4.99
CA ARG A 251 -20.35 -5.41 6.34
C ARG A 251 -20.35 -3.88 6.33
N TRP A 252 -19.72 -3.27 5.34
CA TRP A 252 -19.67 -1.81 5.17
C TRP A 252 -20.82 -1.24 4.34
N GLY A 253 -21.70 -2.12 3.84
CA GLY A 253 -22.83 -1.75 2.99
C GLY A 253 -22.44 -1.11 1.65
N ILE A 254 -21.30 -1.46 1.05
CA ILE A 254 -20.75 -0.91 -0.22
C ILE A 254 -20.87 -1.86 -1.42
#